data_AF-A0A7V0V149-F1
#
_entry.id   AF-A0A7V0V149-F1
#
_cell.length_a   1.000
_cell.length_b   1.000
_cell.length_c   1.000
_cell.angle_alpha   90.00
_cell.angle_beta   90.00
_cell.angle_gamma   90.00
#
_symmetry.space_group_name_H-M   'P 1'
#
loop_
_entity.id
_entity.type
_entity.pdbx_description
1 polymer ?
#
loop_
_entity_poly.entity_id
_entity_poly.type
_entity_poly.pdbx_seq_one_letter_code
_entity_poly.pdbx_strand_id
1 'polypeptide(L)'
;MSHEPGKHAPYFELVDAQKRAGCPICRLIYKATSRYLESILYEAVLDPDVRAKLKGSRGFCAQHVEMLTRKPGRALGIALVYRDTIRALAELAEKSHFERDDSFFSKLRGQKRGGMATALKLAPNQGCPACEIGQNAERTFIEL
;
A
#
# COMPACT_ATOMS: atom_id res chain seq x y z
N MET A 1 -34.01 -17.31 -3.15
CA MET A 1 -32.91 -18.18 -3.61
C MET A 1 -31.81 -18.04 -2.59
N SER A 2 -31.74 -18.99 -1.65
CA SER A 2 -30.74 -19.06 -0.59
C SER A 2 -29.37 -19.22 -1.22
N HIS A 3 -28.52 -18.21 -1.07
CA HIS A 3 -27.10 -18.31 -1.39
C HIS A 3 -26.47 -19.18 -0.30
N GLU A 4 -26.56 -20.50 -0.41
CA GLU A 4 -25.72 -21.37 0.41
C GLU A 4 -24.28 -21.15 -0.04
N PRO A 5 -23.42 -20.56 0.81
CA PRO A 5 -22.03 -20.38 0.46
C PRO A 5 -21.44 -21.78 0.33
N GLY A 6 -20.99 -22.14 -0.86
CA GLY A 6 -20.33 -23.42 -1.06
C GLY A 6 -19.21 -23.56 -0.03
N LYS A 7 -19.06 -24.77 0.54
CA LYS A 7 -18.04 -25.09 1.56
C LYS A 7 -16.64 -25.06 0.94
N HIS A 8 -16.19 -23.87 0.57
CA HIS A 8 -14.91 -23.58 -0.03
C HIS A 8 -13.91 -23.21 1.07
N ALA A 9 -12.62 -23.21 0.77
CA ALA A 9 -11.55 -22.95 1.74
C ALA A 9 -11.79 -21.72 2.65
N PRO A 10 -12.32 -20.57 2.16
CA PRO A 10 -12.60 -19.41 3.01
C PRO A 10 -13.61 -19.67 4.14
N TYR A 11 -14.63 -20.50 3.89
CA TYR A 11 -15.62 -20.88 4.91
C TYR A 11 -14.94 -21.60 6.09
N PHE A 12 -14.12 -22.60 5.79
CA PHE A 12 -13.42 -23.35 6.83
C PHE A 12 -12.36 -22.50 7.56
N GLU A 13 -11.66 -21.61 6.85
CA GLU A 13 -10.74 -20.67 7.50
C GLU A 13 -11.46 -19.74 8.48
N LEU A 14 -12.67 -19.28 8.15
CA LEU A 14 -13.49 -18.45 9.03
C LEU A 14 -13.99 -19.23 10.25
N VAL A 15 -14.48 -20.45 10.07
CA VAL A 15 -14.87 -21.34 11.18
C VAL A 15 -13.69 -21.60 12.12
N ASP A 16 -12.49 -21.83 11.59
CA ASP A 16 -11.30 -22.03 12.40
C ASP A 16 -10.84 -20.76 13.13
N ALA A 17 -10.97 -19.60 12.49
CA ALA A 17 -10.63 -18.32 13.11
C ALA A 17 -11.53 -17.98 14.30
N GLN A 18 -12.81 -18.37 14.25
CA GLN A 18 -13.80 -18.17 15.34
C GLN A 18 -13.47 -18.96 16.61
N LYS A 19 -12.67 -20.02 16.51
CA LYS A 19 -12.25 -20.83 17.68
C LYS A 19 -11.25 -20.11 18.59
N ARG A 20 -10.75 -18.93 18.22
CA ARG A 20 -9.76 -18.14 18.97
C ARG A 20 -10.37 -16.83 19.42
N ALA A 21 -9.95 -16.33 20.59
CA ALA A 21 -10.41 -15.04 21.12
C ALA A 21 -10.09 -13.85 20.18
N GLY A 22 -10.93 -12.81 20.21
CA GLY A 22 -10.81 -11.62 19.36
C GLY A 22 -11.59 -11.72 18.04
N CYS A 23 -11.51 -10.69 17.20
CA CYS A 23 -12.27 -10.65 15.93
C CYS A 23 -11.68 -11.62 14.89
N PRO A 24 -12.44 -12.61 14.38
CA PRO A 24 -11.96 -13.58 13.40
C PRO A 24 -11.65 -12.93 12.05
N ILE A 25 -12.45 -11.93 11.64
CA ILE A 25 -12.26 -11.20 10.37
C ILE A 25 -10.96 -10.41 10.40
N CYS A 26 -10.71 -9.62 11.44
CA CYS A 26 -9.47 -8.86 11.59
C CYS A 26 -8.24 -9.79 11.59
N ARG A 27 -8.35 -10.97 12.21
CA ARG A 27 -7.28 -11.99 12.20
C ARG A 27 -6.99 -12.49 10.79
N LEU A 28 -8.02 -12.77 10.00
CA LEU A 28 -7.87 -13.29 8.64
C LEU A 28 -7.36 -12.21 7.67
N ILE A 29 -7.82 -10.97 7.82
CA ILE A 29 -7.26 -9.80 7.11
C ILE A 29 -5.76 -9.69 7.39
N TYR A 30 -5.37 -9.70 8.68
CA TYR A 30 -3.95 -9.63 9.06
C TYR A 30 -3.14 -10.81 8.51
N LYS A 31 -3.70 -12.03 8.53
CA LYS A 31 -3.07 -13.23 7.95
C LYS A 31 -2.85 -13.06 6.45
N ALA A 32 -3.86 -12.59 5.72
CA ALA A 32 -3.80 -12.38 4.27
C ALA A 32 -2.76 -11.31 3.90
N THR A 33 -2.79 -10.14 4.56
CA THR A 33 -1.82 -9.07 4.30
C THR A 33 -0.40 -9.47 4.69
N SER A 34 -0.21 -10.17 5.81
CA SER A 34 1.08 -10.70 6.23
C SER A 34 1.68 -11.67 5.21
N ARG A 35 0.88 -12.61 4.70
CA ARG A 35 1.31 -13.58 3.67
C ARG A 35 1.66 -12.89 2.36
N TYR A 36 0.87 -11.91 1.95
CA TYR A 36 1.15 -11.12 0.75
C TYR A 36 2.48 -10.35 0.84
N LEU A 37 2.74 -9.69 1.97
CA LEU A 37 4.01 -9.00 2.20
C LEU A 37 5.19 -9.97 2.16
N GLU A 38 5.03 -11.19 2.67
CA GLU A 38 6.06 -12.23 2.59
C GLU A 38 6.32 -12.69 1.14
N SER A 39 5.26 -12.95 0.37
CA SER A 39 5.41 -13.45 -1.00
C SER A 39 6.04 -12.40 -1.92
N ILE A 40 5.64 -11.13 -1.80
CA ILE A 40 6.21 -10.05 -2.61
C ILE A 40 7.72 -9.92 -2.40
N LEU A 41 8.17 -9.96 -1.14
CA LEU A 41 9.58 -9.75 -0.83
C LEU A 41 10.45 -10.96 -1.16
N TYR A 42 9.84 -12.12 -1.38
CA TYR A 42 10.54 -13.36 -1.71
C TYR A 42 10.60 -13.61 -3.22
N GLU A 43 9.46 -13.48 -3.91
CA GLU A 43 9.27 -14.01 -5.25
C GLU A 43 9.05 -12.91 -6.30
N ALA A 44 8.46 -11.78 -5.91
CA ALA A 44 7.89 -10.83 -6.85
C ALA A 44 8.47 -9.42 -6.77
N VAL A 45 9.55 -9.21 -6.01
CA VAL A 45 10.14 -7.86 -5.88
C VAL A 45 10.77 -7.36 -7.19
N LEU A 46 11.11 -8.29 -8.08
CA LEU A 46 11.63 -8.03 -9.42
C LEU A 46 10.56 -8.13 -10.51
N ASP A 47 9.33 -8.53 -10.16
CA ASP A 47 8.23 -8.64 -11.10
C ASP A 47 7.82 -7.24 -11.61
N PRO A 48 7.72 -7.03 -12.94
CA PRO A 48 7.41 -5.71 -13.50
C PRO A 48 6.07 -5.14 -13.04
N ASP A 49 5.03 -5.97 -12.93
CA ASP A 49 3.69 -5.52 -12.56
C ASP A 49 3.63 -5.13 -11.08
N VAL A 50 4.27 -5.92 -10.22
CA VAL A 50 4.43 -5.59 -8.80
C VAL A 50 5.22 -4.30 -8.63
N ARG A 51 6.33 -4.11 -9.37
CA ARG A 51 7.13 -2.88 -9.31
C ARG A 51 6.35 -1.66 -9.79
N ALA A 52 5.52 -1.80 -10.83
CA ALA A 52 4.67 -0.72 -11.32
C ALA A 52 3.64 -0.29 -10.26
N LYS A 53 2.95 -1.25 -9.62
CA LYS A 53 2.01 -0.98 -8.53
C LYS A 53 2.69 -0.31 -7.33
N LEU A 54 3.86 -0.78 -6.94
CA LEU A 54 4.63 -0.19 -5.84
C LEU A 54 5.13 1.22 -6.19
N LYS A 55 5.55 1.47 -7.43
CA LYS A 55 5.94 2.80 -7.89
C LYS A 55 4.77 3.80 -7.88
N GLY A 56 3.57 3.37 -8.28
CA GLY A 56 2.36 4.21 -8.25
C GLY A 56 1.88 4.53 -6.83
N SER A 57 1.95 3.55 -5.94
CA SER A 57 1.58 3.69 -4.52
C SER A 57 2.66 4.31 -3.64
N ARG A 58 3.84 4.62 -4.20
CA ARG A 58 5.03 5.10 -3.48
C ARG A 58 5.49 4.13 -2.38
N GLY A 59 5.34 2.83 -2.63
CA GLY A 59 5.63 1.76 -1.70
C GLY A 59 4.41 1.36 -0.87
N PHE A 60 4.64 0.99 0.38
CA PHE A 60 3.57 0.60 1.30
C PHE A 60 3.18 1.75 2.23
N CYS A 61 1.94 1.75 2.72
CA CYS A 61 1.53 2.72 3.73
C CYS A 61 2.27 2.49 5.06
N ALA A 62 2.27 3.49 5.95
CA ALA A 62 2.97 3.43 7.24
C ALA A 62 2.63 2.17 8.05
N GLN A 63 1.36 1.77 8.09
CA GLN A 63 0.92 0.54 8.75
C GLN A 63 1.58 -0.72 8.17
N HIS A 64 1.63 -0.84 6.84
CA HIS A 64 2.20 -2.01 6.19
C HIS A 64 3.74 -1.98 6.19
N VAL A 65 4.36 -0.81 6.26
CA VAL A 65 5.79 -0.69 6.56
C VAL A 65 6.10 -1.22 7.96
N GLU A 66 5.30 -0.88 8.96
CA GLU A 66 5.46 -1.43 10.31
C GLU A 66 5.23 -2.95 10.37
N MET A 67 4.38 -3.51 9.50
CA MET A 67 4.28 -4.96 9.38
C MET A 67 5.54 -5.60 8.78
N LEU A 68 6.26 -4.88 7.91
CA LEU A 68 7.50 -5.33 7.29
C LEU A 68 8.68 -5.31 8.27
N THR A 69 8.75 -4.33 9.18
CA THR A 69 9.83 -4.25 10.20
C THR A 69 9.86 -5.48 11.10
N ARG A 70 8.71 -6.15 11.27
CA ARG A 70 8.54 -7.38 12.06
C ARG A 70 8.92 -8.66 11.33
N LYS A 71 9.42 -8.59 10.08
CA LYS A 71 9.77 -9.75 9.25
C LYS A 71 11.28 -9.86 9.04
N PRO A 72 11.99 -10.69 9.83
CA PRO A 72 13.44 -10.87 9.67
C PRO A 72 13.79 -11.47 8.30
N GLY A 73 14.99 -11.18 7.80
CA GLY A 73 15.50 -11.75 6.54
C GLY A 73 14.92 -11.13 5.26
N ARG A 74 14.15 -10.03 5.35
CA ARG A 74 13.49 -9.39 4.19
C ARG A 74 14.05 -8.01 3.83
N ALA A 75 15.17 -7.61 4.43
CA ALA A 75 15.76 -6.28 4.27
C ALA A 75 16.11 -5.94 2.80
N LEU A 76 16.61 -6.91 2.03
CA LEU A 76 16.97 -6.68 0.63
C LEU A 76 15.75 -6.32 -0.22
N GLY A 77 14.67 -7.09 -0.15
CA GLY A 77 13.46 -6.81 -0.92
C GLY A 77 12.88 -5.44 -0.58
N ILE A 78 12.86 -5.08 0.69
CA ILE A 78 12.43 -3.76 1.17
C ILE A 78 13.33 -2.66 0.57
N ALA A 79 14.65 -2.84 0.64
CA ALA A 79 15.61 -1.89 0.09
C ALA A 79 15.46 -1.70 -1.42
N LEU A 80 15.20 -2.77 -2.19
CA LEU A 80 14.97 -2.69 -3.63
C LEU A 80 13.72 -1.84 -3.94
N VAL A 81 12.59 -2.13 -3.29
CA VAL A 81 11.33 -1.39 -3.48
C VAL A 81 11.52 0.10 -3.19
N TYR A 82 12.12 0.43 -2.05
CA TYR A 82 12.25 1.82 -1.63
C TYR A 82 13.35 2.57 -2.38
N ARG A 83 14.44 1.90 -2.79
CA ARG A 83 15.43 2.52 -3.69
C ARG A 83 14.77 2.94 -5.00
N ASP A 84 13.97 2.06 -5.60
CA ASP A 84 13.33 2.33 -6.88
C ASP A 84 12.26 3.43 -6.75
N THR A 85 11.51 3.42 -5.65
CA THR A 85 10.52 4.46 -5.31
C THR A 85 11.18 5.82 -5.11
N ILE A 86 12.27 5.89 -4.33
CA ILE A 86 13.01 7.11 -4.04
C ILE A 86 13.60 7.69 -5.32
N ARG A 87 14.21 6.85 -6.18
CA ARG A 87 14.73 7.30 -7.48
C ARG A 87 13.64 7.91 -8.35
N ALA A 88 12.49 7.25 -8.44
CA ALA A 88 11.36 7.76 -9.19
C ALA A 88 10.82 9.10 -8.65
N LEU A 89 10.78 9.26 -7.33
CA LEU A 89 10.36 10.49 -6.69
C LEU A 89 11.39 11.61 -6.88
N ALA A 90 12.69 11.31 -6.81
CA ALA A 90 13.76 12.26 -7.06
C ALA A 90 13.71 12.79 -8.50
N GLU A 91 13.59 11.90 -9.50
CA GLU A 91 13.44 12.29 -10.91
C GLU A 91 12.19 13.16 -11.13
N LEU A 92 11.08 12.86 -10.46
CA LEU A 92 9.87 13.68 -10.52
C LEU A 92 10.07 15.05 -9.86
N ALA A 93 10.76 15.09 -8.72
CA ALA A 93 11.06 16.32 -8.00
C ALA A 93 12.00 17.24 -8.80
N GLU A 94 13.04 16.69 -9.42
CA GLU A 94 13.98 17.43 -10.28
C GLU A 94 13.27 18.04 -11.50
N LYS A 95 12.36 17.30 -12.13
CA LYS A 95 11.55 17.79 -13.27
C LYS A 95 10.48 18.79 -12.84
N SER A 96 10.09 18.78 -11.57
CA SER A 96 9.11 19.71 -11.05
C SER A 96 9.81 21.02 -10.74
N HIS A 97 9.89 21.91 -11.74
CA HIS A 97 10.35 23.29 -11.53
C HIS A 97 9.58 23.88 -10.34
N PHE A 98 10.30 24.13 -9.25
CA PHE A 98 9.72 24.78 -8.08
C PHE A 98 9.61 26.27 -8.42
N GLU A 99 8.55 26.65 -9.12
CA GLU A 99 8.24 28.05 -9.36
C GLU A 99 7.89 28.69 -8.02
N ARG A 100 8.90 29.26 -7.35
CA ARG A 100 8.64 30.32 -6.38
C ARG A 100 8.12 31.51 -7.17
N ASP A 101 6.81 31.70 -7.14
CA ASP A 101 6.21 32.96 -7.51
C ASP A 101 6.58 34.01 -6.43
N ASP A 102 7.81 34.52 -6.52
CA ASP A 102 8.36 35.55 -5.63
C ASP A 102 7.81 36.96 -5.96
N SER A 103 6.80 37.05 -6.84
CA SER A 103 6.16 38.31 -7.20
C SER A 103 5.52 38.98 -5.98
N PHE A 104 5.83 40.25 -5.74
CA PHE A 104 5.31 41.03 -4.61
C PHE A 104 3.77 41.03 -4.54
N PHE A 105 3.10 40.93 -5.69
CA PHE A 105 1.64 40.81 -5.79
C PHE A 105 1.08 39.47 -5.25
N SER A 106 1.84 38.37 -5.28
CA SER A 106 1.42 37.06 -4.76
C SER A 106 1.36 37.05 -3.22
N LYS A 107 2.28 37.78 -2.57
CA LYS A 107 2.27 38.04 -1.12
C LYS A 107 1.07 38.89 -0.69
N LEU A 108 0.68 39.88 -1.50
CA LEU A 108 -0.45 40.76 -1.21
C LEU A 108 -1.81 40.04 -1.34
N ARG A 109 -1.91 39.01 -2.18
CA ARG A 109 -3.13 38.19 -2.37
C ARG A 109 -3.26 36.99 -1.42
N GLY A 110 -2.33 36.81 -0.47
CA GLY A 110 -2.38 35.71 0.51
C GLY A 110 -2.25 34.30 -0.09
N GLN A 111 -1.78 34.17 -1.34
CA GLN A 111 -1.89 32.94 -2.10
C GLN A 111 -0.63 32.07 -1.93
N LYS A 112 -0.57 31.27 -0.86
CA LYS A 112 0.45 30.22 -0.63
C LYS A 112 0.29 29.02 -1.59
N ARG A 113 0.39 29.19 -2.92
CA ARG A 113 0.04 28.13 -3.90
C ARG A 113 1.16 27.58 -4.80
N GLY A 114 2.43 27.97 -4.64
CA GLY A 114 3.53 27.39 -5.43
C GLY A 114 3.81 25.91 -5.13
N GLY A 115 3.73 25.49 -3.86
CA GLY A 115 4.08 24.13 -3.44
C GLY A 115 3.00 23.05 -3.68
N MET A 116 1.74 23.45 -3.92
CA MET A 116 0.61 22.53 -3.95
C MET A 116 0.58 21.68 -5.24
N ALA A 117 1.00 22.24 -6.38
CA ALA A 117 1.06 21.51 -7.65
C ALA A 117 2.13 20.41 -7.64
N THR A 118 3.31 20.71 -7.09
CA THR A 118 4.40 19.72 -6.94
C THR A 118 4.05 18.66 -5.92
N ALA A 119 3.42 19.03 -4.79
CA ALA A 119 2.93 18.07 -3.81
C ALA A 119 1.92 17.09 -4.41
N LEU A 120 1.03 17.57 -5.28
CA LEU A 120 0.05 16.73 -5.97
C LEU A 120 0.72 15.71 -6.92
N LYS A 121 1.82 16.08 -7.58
CA LYS A 121 2.59 15.17 -8.46
C LYS A 121 3.38 14.13 -7.68
N LEU A 122 3.85 14.47 -6.49
CA LEU A 122 4.60 13.57 -5.61
C LEU A 122 3.69 12.60 -4.85
N ALA A 123 2.41 12.96 -4.68
CA ALA A 123 1.43 12.10 -4.03
C ALA A 123 1.33 10.72 -4.71
N PRO A 124 0.99 9.67 -3.95
CA PRO A 124 0.67 8.37 -4.53
C PRO A 124 -0.56 8.49 -5.42
N ASN A 125 -0.50 7.89 -6.61
CA ASN A 125 -1.63 7.83 -7.55
C ASN A 125 -2.39 6.50 -7.48
N GLN A 126 -1.91 5.55 -6.68
CA GLN A 126 -2.54 4.26 -6.41
C GLN A 126 -2.55 3.96 -4.91
N GLY A 127 -3.50 3.15 -4.46
CA GLY A 127 -3.57 2.67 -3.08
C GLY A 127 -2.44 1.70 -2.74
N CYS A 128 -2.14 1.55 -1.45
CA CYS A 128 -1.17 0.58 -0.96
C CYS A 128 -1.63 -0.85 -1.34
N PRO A 129 -0.82 -1.63 -2.09
CA PRO A 129 -1.22 -2.96 -2.57
C PRO A 129 -1.56 -3.93 -1.43
N ALA A 130 -0.88 -3.82 -0.28
CA ALA A 130 -1.22 -4.63 0.89
C ALA A 130 -2.56 -4.24 1.53
N CYS A 131 -2.99 -2.97 1.42
CA CYS A 131 -4.33 -2.56 1.86
C CYS A 131 -5.40 -3.18 0.98
N GLU A 132 -5.18 -3.20 -0.34
CA GLU A 132 -6.09 -3.82 -1.31
C GLU A 132 -6.30 -5.31 -1.01
N ILE A 133 -5.23 -6.04 -0.70
CA ILE A 133 -5.32 -7.44 -0.26
C ILE A 133 -6.16 -7.57 1.02
N GLY A 134 -5.96 -6.67 1.98
CA GLY A 134 -6.74 -6.66 3.22
C GLY A 134 -8.23 -6.42 2.98
N GLN A 135 -8.57 -5.46 2.14
CA GLN A 135 -9.95 -5.12 1.76
C GLN A 135 -10.62 -6.27 0.99
N ASN A 136 -9.87 -6.94 0.11
CA ASN A 136 -10.38 -8.10 -0.62
C ASN A 136 -10.62 -9.29 0.32
N ALA A 137 -9.72 -9.53 1.28
CA ALA A 137 -9.92 -10.55 2.31
C ALA A 137 -11.15 -10.23 3.17
N GLU A 138 -11.29 -8.99 3.63
CA GLU A 138 -12.47 -8.53 4.37
C GLU A 138 -13.76 -8.82 3.62
N ARG A 139 -13.86 -8.38 2.36
CA ARG A 139 -15.02 -8.62 1.51
C ARG A 139 -15.33 -10.10 1.37
N THR A 140 -14.31 -10.91 1.10
CA THR A 140 -14.45 -12.36 0.96
C THR A 140 -15.09 -12.97 2.19
N PHE A 141 -14.67 -12.58 3.40
CA PHE A 141 -15.19 -13.19 4.63
C PHE A 141 -16.51 -12.59 5.13
N ILE A 142 -16.86 -11.37 4.72
CA ILE A 142 -18.16 -10.75 5.04
C ILE A 142 -19.27 -11.28 4.12
N GLU A 143 -18.95 -11.63 2.88
CA GLU A 143 -19.91 -12.13 1.88
C GLU A 143 -20.14 -13.65 1.95
N LEU A 144 -19.42 -14.37 2.83
CA LEU A 144 -19.70 -15.77 3.18
C LEU A 144 -20.97 -15.90 4.01
#